data_AF-A0A2G8KS25-F1
#
_entry.id   AF-A0A2G8KS25-F1
#
_cell.length_a   1.000
_cell.length_b   1.000
_cell.length_c   1.000
_cell.angle_alpha   90.00
_cell.angle_beta   90.00
_cell.angle_gamma   90.00
#
_symmetry.space_group_name_H-M   'P 1'
#
loop_
_entity.id
_entity.type
_entity.pdbx_description
1 polymer ?
#
loop_
_entity_poly.entity_id
_entity_poly.type
_entity_poly.pdbx_seq_one_letter_code
_entity_poly.pdbx_strand_id
1 'polypeptide(L)'
;MRSLNSAYGVAACTLLLYCIFNELDTRPSTESSSFSPNPLPRTSLARSLSLKQATQRTDTLLMFNALPKCGSRTLLTLVKMNDGYSEGRITVNSNLTNIPRETVFNEESAKNFLSKNLRNIPVTKPSFVYTHARFVDLSEHIGRPVKYISVIREPFSRLVSGYYYRRHRDKTDLTDKEKQWRSTLTDLSNETYDQCVRLNRSECTGKFTAMSTIAHFCGSNPKCSTNVTWALQKAKWNVVHYFDVVGIMEDYTSFVEVAECMFPSLLNGARQKYRGLQKQTANMKTQGKVYPSNETRRLMTEKLQPDNDFYNFVKYRFYEQKRKSCSG
;
A
#
# COMPACT_ATOMS: atom_id res chain seq x y z
N MET A 1 -71.11 20.17 -24.81
CA MET A 1 -71.79 20.80 -23.67
C MET A 1 -71.50 19.98 -22.42
N ARG A 2 -70.98 20.65 -21.36
CA ARG A 2 -71.00 20.33 -19.92
C ARG A 2 -70.62 18.88 -19.49
N SER A 3 -69.39 18.69 -19.01
CA SER A 3 -68.94 18.83 -17.61
C SER A 3 -69.15 17.57 -16.79
N LEU A 4 -68.06 17.01 -16.24
CA LEU A 4 -68.01 16.44 -14.90
C LEU A 4 -66.54 16.37 -14.44
N ASN A 5 -66.31 17.03 -13.31
CA ASN A 5 -65.11 17.25 -12.47
C ASN A 5 -64.16 16.04 -12.35
N SER A 6 -62.84 16.20 -12.51
CA SER A 6 -61.83 16.82 -11.62
C SER A 6 -61.51 16.00 -10.37
N ALA A 7 -60.28 15.47 -10.32
CA ALA A 7 -59.34 15.41 -9.18
C ALA A 7 -58.60 14.06 -9.07
N TYR A 8 -57.55 13.86 -9.88
CA TYR A 8 -56.43 12.97 -9.52
C TYR A 8 -55.15 13.53 -10.12
N GLY A 9 -54.23 13.96 -9.26
CA GLY A 9 -52.87 14.27 -9.70
C GLY A 9 -52.19 15.33 -8.85
N VAL A 10 -51.69 14.94 -7.67
CA VAL A 10 -50.42 15.44 -7.09
C VAL A 10 -49.88 14.38 -6.12
N ALA A 11 -48.56 14.25 -6.06
CA ALA A 11 -47.73 13.67 -4.99
C ALA A 11 -47.28 12.20 -5.11
N ALA A 12 -46.12 12.00 -5.75
CA ALA A 12 -45.14 11.00 -5.34
C ALA A 12 -43.72 11.50 -5.68
N CYS A 13 -43.26 12.49 -4.92
CA CYS A 13 -41.85 12.85 -4.81
C CYS A 13 -41.42 12.53 -3.37
N THR A 14 -40.17 12.11 -3.21
CA THR A 14 -39.44 11.86 -1.94
C THR A 14 -39.93 10.71 -1.04
N LEU A 15 -39.10 9.66 -0.90
CA LEU A 15 -38.59 9.10 0.37
C LEU A 15 -38.07 7.66 0.19
N LEU A 16 -36.76 7.48 0.09
CA LEU A 16 -36.08 6.22 0.46
C LEU A 16 -34.66 6.57 0.96
N LEU A 17 -34.61 7.08 2.18
CA LEU A 17 -33.37 7.37 2.92
C LEU A 17 -33.67 7.33 4.43
N TYR A 18 -34.04 6.17 4.97
CA TYR A 18 -34.09 5.95 6.42
C TYR A 18 -34.05 4.44 6.70
N CYS A 19 -32.93 3.93 7.20
CA CYS A 19 -32.84 2.62 7.86
C CYS A 19 -31.47 2.46 8.55
N ILE A 20 -31.14 3.31 9.53
CA ILE A 20 -30.30 2.96 10.68
C ILE A 20 -30.70 3.91 11.81
N PHE A 21 -31.44 3.45 12.82
CA PHE A 21 -31.28 3.84 14.23
C PHE A 21 -32.23 3.02 15.13
N ASN A 22 -31.71 2.60 16.29
CA ASN A 22 -32.36 1.98 17.47
C ASN A 22 -32.65 0.47 17.32
N GLU A 23 -32.32 -0.46 18.23
CA GLU A 23 -31.99 -0.49 19.67
C GLU A 23 -30.80 -1.48 19.88
N LEU A 24 -29.94 -1.34 20.88
CA LEU A 24 -30.18 -1.90 22.22
C LEU A 24 -29.33 -1.20 23.27
N ASP A 25 -30.05 -0.77 24.30
CA ASP A 25 -29.61 -0.15 25.53
C ASP A 25 -29.29 -1.26 26.55
N THR A 26 -28.04 -1.37 27.00
CA THR A 26 -27.69 -2.04 28.26
C THR A 26 -26.53 -1.30 28.94
N ARG A 27 -26.78 -0.95 30.20
CA ARG A 27 -25.93 -0.12 31.08
C ARG A 27 -24.54 -0.73 31.33
N PRO A 28 -23.52 0.10 31.63
CA PRO A 28 -22.17 -0.38 31.89
C PRO A 28 -22.01 -0.83 33.35
N SER A 29 -21.54 -2.06 33.57
CA SER A 29 -20.93 -2.48 34.82
C SER A 29 -19.46 -2.06 34.84
N THR A 30 -19.08 -1.40 35.93
CA THR A 30 -17.71 -1.00 36.27
C THR A 30 -16.92 -2.22 36.74
N GLU A 31 -15.93 -2.66 35.95
CA GLU A 31 -14.82 -3.46 36.46
C GLU A 31 -13.49 -2.85 36.01
N SER A 32 -12.81 -2.24 36.97
CA SER A 32 -11.41 -1.84 36.88
C SER A 32 -10.52 -3.09 36.86
N SER A 33 -9.93 -3.42 35.72
CA SER A 33 -8.78 -4.34 35.68
C SER A 33 -7.51 -3.56 35.33
N SER A 34 -6.64 -3.44 36.32
CA SER A 34 -5.29 -2.93 36.21
C SER A 34 -4.43 -3.93 35.41
N PHE A 35 -4.12 -3.62 34.15
CA PHE A 35 -3.14 -4.39 33.38
C PHE A 35 -1.72 -3.90 33.70
N SER A 36 -1.00 -4.70 34.47
CA SER A 36 0.45 -4.57 34.64
C SER A 36 1.15 -5.18 33.40
N PRO A 37 2.19 -4.52 32.82
CA PRO A 37 2.89 -5.06 31.67
C PRO A 37 3.84 -6.18 32.07
N ASN A 38 3.51 -7.42 31.70
CA ASN A 38 4.47 -8.53 31.77
C ASN A 38 5.62 -8.30 30.78
N PRO A 39 6.89 -8.55 31.18
CA PRO A 39 8.04 -8.34 30.32
C PRO A 39 8.06 -9.29 29.12
N LEU A 40 8.49 -8.76 27.97
CA LEU A 40 8.61 -9.45 26.69
C LEU A 40 9.49 -10.71 26.80
N PRO A 41 9.10 -11.85 26.19
CA PRO A 41 9.95 -13.03 26.15
C PRO A 41 11.22 -12.77 25.33
N ARG A 42 12.39 -13.07 25.94
CA ARG A 42 13.74 -13.02 25.36
C ARG A 42 13.97 -14.11 24.30
N THR A 43 13.25 -14.09 23.18
CA THR A 43 13.49 -15.05 22.07
C THR A 43 13.73 -14.39 20.71
N SER A 44 13.74 -13.06 20.60
CA SER A 44 13.97 -12.37 19.32
C SER A 44 15.44 -12.13 18.96
N LEU A 45 16.41 -12.42 19.84
CA LEU A 45 17.84 -12.18 19.55
C LEU A 45 18.52 -13.30 18.72
N ALA A 46 17.94 -14.50 18.65
CA ALA A 46 18.60 -15.64 18.01
C ALA A 46 18.51 -15.67 16.47
N ARG A 47 17.73 -14.78 15.84
CA ARG A 47 17.60 -14.75 14.37
C ARG A 47 18.67 -13.91 13.65
N SER A 48 19.65 -13.38 14.39
CA SER A 48 20.66 -12.45 13.87
C SER A 48 22.03 -13.06 13.55
N LEU A 49 22.22 -14.37 13.73
CA LEU A 49 23.50 -15.04 13.47
C LEU A 49 23.32 -16.30 12.61
N SER A 50 22.97 -16.10 11.34
CA SER A 50 23.24 -17.09 10.27
C SER A 50 23.18 -16.39 8.91
N LEU A 51 24.07 -15.40 8.71
CA LEU A 51 24.28 -14.73 7.43
C LEU A 51 25.53 -15.25 6.69
N LYS A 52 26.04 -16.42 7.07
CA LYS A 52 27.09 -17.11 6.34
C LYS A 52 26.54 -18.46 5.89
N GLN A 53 26.48 -18.65 4.57
CA GLN A 53 25.88 -19.77 3.83
C GLN A 53 24.35 -19.74 3.65
N ALA A 54 23.84 -18.70 2.99
CA ALA A 54 22.67 -18.89 2.15
C ALA A 54 23.12 -19.60 0.86
N THR A 55 23.09 -20.94 0.87
CA THR A 55 23.02 -21.71 -0.38
C THR A 55 21.92 -21.08 -1.23
N GLN A 56 22.23 -20.68 -2.46
CA GLN A 56 21.29 -20.07 -3.39
C GLN A 56 20.11 -21.01 -3.62
N ARG A 57 19.06 -20.85 -2.82
CA ARG A 57 17.77 -21.48 -3.06
C ARG A 57 17.14 -20.77 -4.25
N THR A 58 17.26 -21.39 -5.42
CA THR A 58 16.81 -20.90 -6.73
C THR A 58 15.28 -20.88 -6.86
N ASP A 59 14.54 -21.11 -5.78
CA ASP A 59 13.09 -21.30 -5.71
C ASP A 59 12.36 -20.19 -4.91
N THR A 60 13.04 -19.11 -4.54
CA THR A 60 12.46 -18.03 -3.73
C THR A 60 11.39 -17.23 -4.50
N LEU A 61 10.21 -17.02 -3.88
CA LEU A 61 9.22 -16.04 -4.34
C LEU A 61 9.45 -14.70 -3.64
N LEU A 62 9.84 -13.67 -4.39
CA LEU A 62 9.92 -12.32 -3.89
C LEU A 62 8.62 -11.57 -4.18
N MET A 63 7.82 -11.40 -3.13
CA MET A 63 6.59 -10.61 -3.14
C MET A 63 6.93 -9.14 -2.91
N PHE A 64 6.82 -8.33 -3.96
CA PHE A 64 6.84 -6.88 -3.85
C PHE A 64 5.42 -6.36 -3.56
N ASN A 65 5.16 -6.16 -2.27
CA ASN A 65 3.93 -5.59 -1.75
C ASN A 65 3.90 -4.08 -2.01
N ALA A 66 3.62 -3.69 -3.25
CA ALA A 66 3.81 -2.34 -3.76
C ALA A 66 2.74 -1.36 -3.21
N LEU A 67 3.18 -0.44 -2.34
CA LEU A 67 2.36 0.70 -1.97
C LEU A 67 2.28 1.71 -3.15
N PRO A 68 1.07 2.12 -3.59
CA PRO A 68 0.95 3.10 -4.67
C PRO A 68 1.72 4.40 -4.40
N LYS A 69 2.26 4.98 -5.47
CA LYS A 69 3.00 6.26 -5.48
C LYS A 69 4.33 6.28 -4.69
N CYS A 70 4.92 5.10 -4.49
CA CYS A 70 6.21 4.91 -3.81
C CYS A 70 7.31 4.38 -4.76
N GLY A 71 7.28 4.75 -6.04
CA GLY A 71 8.30 4.32 -7.01
C GLY A 71 8.19 2.86 -7.46
N SER A 72 7.05 2.19 -7.23
CA SER A 72 6.88 0.76 -7.47
C SER A 72 7.17 0.32 -8.92
N ARG A 73 6.78 1.12 -9.92
CA ARG A 73 7.08 0.86 -11.34
C ARG A 73 8.58 0.78 -11.61
N THR A 74 9.38 1.57 -10.90
CA THR A 74 10.84 1.58 -11.05
C THR A 74 11.44 0.23 -10.68
N LEU A 75 11.06 -0.37 -9.54
CA LEU A 75 11.56 -1.70 -9.17
C LEU A 75 11.14 -2.77 -10.19
N LEU A 76 9.88 -2.74 -10.63
CA LEU A 76 9.39 -3.68 -11.65
C LEU A 76 10.20 -3.57 -12.95
N THR A 77 10.52 -2.35 -13.39
CA THR A 77 11.38 -2.12 -14.56
C THR A 77 12.77 -2.70 -14.34
N LEU A 78 13.38 -2.49 -13.17
CA LEU A 78 14.72 -3.04 -12.87
C LEU A 78 14.74 -4.57 -12.92
N VAL A 79 13.72 -5.23 -12.37
CA VAL A 79 13.59 -6.69 -12.45
C VAL A 79 13.43 -7.16 -13.90
N LYS A 80 12.61 -6.46 -14.70
CA LYS A 80 12.43 -6.79 -16.13
C LYS A 80 13.68 -6.49 -16.97
N MET A 81 14.56 -5.61 -16.51
CA MET A 81 15.86 -5.37 -17.14
C MET A 81 16.91 -6.40 -16.72
N ASN A 82 16.63 -7.32 -15.79
CA ASN A 82 17.56 -8.38 -15.41
C ASN A 82 17.74 -9.38 -16.56
N ASP A 83 18.97 -9.80 -16.84
CA ASP A 83 19.28 -10.67 -17.98
C ASP A 83 18.64 -12.05 -17.81
N GLY A 84 18.51 -12.51 -16.56
CA GLY A 84 17.78 -13.74 -16.21
C GLY A 84 16.28 -13.66 -16.52
N TYR A 85 15.69 -12.48 -16.62
CA TYR A 85 14.30 -12.35 -17.10
C TYR A 85 14.22 -12.56 -18.62
N SER A 86 15.10 -11.94 -19.41
CA SER A 86 15.15 -12.14 -20.86
C SER A 86 15.50 -13.58 -21.26
N GLU A 87 16.32 -14.26 -20.46
CA GLU A 87 16.71 -15.66 -20.65
C GLU A 87 15.67 -16.67 -20.10
N GLY A 88 14.55 -16.19 -19.55
CA GLY A 88 13.50 -17.05 -18.98
C GLY A 88 13.88 -17.80 -17.70
N ARG A 89 14.98 -17.41 -17.04
CA ARG A 89 15.42 -17.94 -15.74
C ARG A 89 14.64 -17.34 -14.56
N ILE A 90 14.08 -16.14 -14.71
CA ILE A 90 13.26 -15.43 -13.72
C ILE A 90 11.82 -15.34 -14.20
N THR A 91 10.86 -15.62 -13.33
CA THR A 91 9.44 -15.38 -13.60
C THR A 91 8.97 -14.06 -13.00
N VAL A 92 8.29 -13.21 -13.76
CA VAL A 92 7.69 -11.97 -13.27
C VAL A 92 6.18 -12.03 -13.42
N ASN A 93 5.45 -11.90 -12.31
CA ASN A 93 4.00 -11.71 -12.32
C ASN A 93 3.67 -10.28 -11.88
N SER A 94 3.06 -9.50 -12.77
CA SER A 94 2.63 -8.12 -12.49
C SER A 94 1.14 -7.88 -12.71
N ASN A 95 0.33 -8.95 -12.72
CA ASN A 95 -1.10 -8.87 -13.01
C ASN A 95 -1.94 -8.62 -11.75
N LEU A 96 -1.34 -8.70 -10.55
CA LEU A 96 -2.01 -8.58 -9.26
C LEU A 96 -2.14 -7.14 -8.79
N THR A 97 -2.57 -6.26 -9.68
CA THR A 97 -2.76 -4.82 -9.41
C THR A 97 -4.21 -4.45 -9.15
N ASN A 98 -5.15 -5.17 -9.77
CA ASN A 98 -6.58 -5.00 -9.56
C ASN A 98 -7.05 -5.95 -8.44
N ILE A 99 -7.16 -5.41 -7.24
CA ILE A 99 -7.47 -6.16 -6.04
C ILE A 99 -8.98 -6.11 -5.77
N PRO A 100 -9.66 -7.27 -5.69
CA PRO A 100 -11.10 -7.29 -5.45
C PRO A 100 -11.45 -6.68 -4.09
N ARG A 101 -12.58 -5.96 -4.01
CA ARG A 101 -12.95 -5.15 -2.83
C ARG A 101 -13.15 -6.01 -1.58
N GLU A 102 -13.70 -7.21 -1.75
CA GLU A 102 -13.92 -8.21 -0.71
C GLU A 102 -12.62 -8.62 -0.03
N THR A 103 -11.50 -8.64 -0.75
CA THR A 103 -10.19 -8.99 -0.19
C THR A 103 -9.61 -7.86 0.68
N VAL A 104 -10.11 -6.64 0.57
CA VAL A 104 -9.56 -5.48 1.31
C VAL A 104 -9.90 -5.56 2.79
N PHE A 105 -11.04 -6.16 3.14
CA PHE A 105 -11.58 -6.21 4.51
C PHE A 105 -11.79 -7.63 5.03
N ASN A 106 -11.35 -8.64 4.28
CA ASN A 106 -11.40 -10.04 4.67
C ASN A 106 -10.05 -10.71 4.40
N GLU A 107 -9.39 -11.16 5.46
CA GLU A 107 -8.07 -11.79 5.38
C GLU A 107 -8.09 -13.14 4.66
N GLU A 108 -9.12 -13.95 4.88
CA GLU A 108 -9.27 -15.25 4.22
C GLU A 108 -9.54 -15.08 2.72
N SER A 109 -10.42 -14.14 2.33
CA SER A 109 -10.64 -13.80 0.93
C SER A 109 -9.35 -13.32 0.26
N ALA A 110 -8.54 -12.52 0.96
CA ALA A 110 -7.25 -12.05 0.45
C ALA A 110 -6.23 -13.19 0.29
N LYS A 111 -6.13 -14.09 1.28
CA LYS A 111 -5.31 -15.31 1.22
C LYS A 111 -5.72 -16.18 0.05
N ASN A 112 -7.02 -16.45 -0.11
CA ASN A 112 -7.55 -17.28 -1.18
C ASN A 112 -7.29 -16.66 -2.56
N PHE A 113 -7.54 -15.36 -2.72
CA PHE A 113 -7.29 -14.64 -3.96
C PHE A 113 -5.81 -14.69 -4.35
N LEU A 114 -4.90 -14.31 -3.44
CA LEU A 114 -3.47 -14.30 -3.73
C LEU A 114 -2.95 -15.72 -3.98
N SER A 115 -3.30 -16.68 -3.12
CA SER A 115 -2.85 -18.07 -3.28
C SER A 115 -3.30 -18.64 -4.61
N LYS A 116 -4.57 -18.46 -4.99
CA LYS A 116 -5.09 -18.93 -6.29
C LYS A 116 -4.30 -18.35 -7.47
N ASN A 117 -3.99 -17.06 -7.44
CA ASN A 117 -3.24 -16.40 -8.51
C ASN A 117 -1.75 -16.74 -8.56
N LEU A 118 -1.19 -17.23 -7.45
CA LEU A 118 0.21 -17.60 -7.35
C LEU A 118 0.48 -19.09 -7.62
N ARG A 119 -0.55 -19.95 -7.59
CA ARG A 119 -0.43 -21.41 -7.82
C ARG A 119 0.27 -21.78 -9.12
N ASN A 120 0.09 -21.00 -10.18
CA ASN A 120 0.64 -21.29 -11.50
C ASN A 120 2.05 -20.73 -11.70
N ILE A 121 2.63 -20.05 -10.70
CA ILE A 121 4.00 -19.55 -10.80
C ILE A 121 4.96 -20.74 -10.61
N PRO A 122 5.87 -21.01 -11.56
CA PRO A 122 6.79 -22.14 -11.45
C PRO A 122 7.61 -22.08 -10.16
N VAL A 123 7.53 -23.14 -9.35
CA VAL A 123 8.28 -23.23 -8.10
C VAL A 123 9.79 -23.43 -8.32
N THR A 124 10.18 -23.90 -9.51
CA THR A 124 11.56 -24.23 -9.90
C THR A 124 12.43 -23.04 -10.27
N LYS A 125 11.85 -21.82 -10.32
CA LYS A 125 12.55 -20.59 -10.72
C LYS A 125 12.38 -19.50 -9.66
N PRO A 126 13.36 -18.58 -9.53
CA PRO A 126 13.16 -17.36 -8.77
C PRO A 126 12.01 -16.60 -9.41
N SER A 127 11.10 -16.08 -8.59
CA SER A 127 9.97 -15.31 -9.12
C SER A 127 9.77 -14.02 -8.38
N PHE A 128 9.46 -12.97 -9.15
CA PHE A 128 9.09 -11.67 -8.65
C PHE A 128 7.60 -11.44 -8.85
N VAL A 129 6.89 -11.14 -7.78
CA VAL A 129 5.46 -10.85 -7.81
C VAL A 129 5.25 -9.39 -7.44
N TYR A 130 4.64 -8.63 -8.34
CA TYR A 130 4.23 -7.25 -8.10
C TYR A 130 2.75 -7.22 -7.77
N THR A 131 2.38 -6.68 -6.59
CA THR A 131 0.97 -6.56 -6.20
C THR A 131 0.67 -5.27 -5.45
N HIS A 132 -0.56 -4.77 -5.63
CA HIS A 132 -1.14 -3.69 -4.81
C HIS A 132 -2.05 -4.20 -3.68
N ALA A 133 -2.09 -5.51 -3.43
CA ALA A 133 -2.83 -6.09 -2.32
C ALA A 133 -2.34 -5.54 -0.98
N ARG A 134 -3.21 -5.54 0.05
CA ARG A 134 -2.73 -5.35 1.42
C ARG A 134 -1.90 -6.57 1.82
N PHE A 135 -1.05 -6.40 2.82
CA PHE A 135 -0.23 -7.49 3.34
C PHE A 135 -1.10 -8.68 3.79
N VAL A 136 -0.65 -9.87 3.40
CA VAL A 136 -1.20 -11.15 3.80
C VAL A 136 -0.04 -12.11 4.00
N ASP A 137 -0.05 -12.86 5.09
CA ASP A 137 0.89 -13.95 5.31
C ASP A 137 0.50 -15.16 4.45
N LEU A 138 1.36 -15.51 3.50
CA LEU A 138 1.20 -16.62 2.57
C LEU A 138 2.18 -17.77 2.85
N SER A 139 2.92 -17.72 3.96
CA SER A 139 4.02 -18.65 4.26
C SER A 139 3.57 -20.12 4.21
N GLU A 140 2.34 -20.39 4.66
CA GLU A 140 1.77 -21.75 4.70
C GLU A 140 1.01 -22.15 3.42
N HIS A 141 0.76 -21.22 2.48
CA HIS A 141 -0.17 -21.42 1.37
C HIS A 141 0.51 -21.64 0.00
N ILE A 142 1.79 -21.33 -0.12
CA ILE A 142 2.51 -21.28 -1.41
C ILE A 142 3.51 -22.44 -1.56
N GLY A 143 3.71 -23.24 -0.52
CA GLY A 143 4.56 -24.45 -0.56
C GLY A 143 6.05 -24.19 -0.81
N ARG A 144 6.48 -22.92 -0.82
CA ARG A 144 7.88 -22.49 -0.95
C ARG A 144 8.11 -21.17 -0.19
N PRO A 145 9.36 -20.81 0.13
CA PRO A 145 9.66 -19.59 0.86
C PRO A 145 9.14 -18.33 0.12
N VAL A 146 8.32 -17.53 0.81
CA VAL A 146 7.89 -16.21 0.35
C VAL A 146 8.67 -15.14 1.09
N LYS A 147 9.27 -14.24 0.34
CA LYS A 147 10.05 -13.10 0.82
C LYS A 147 9.31 -11.81 0.51
N TYR A 148 9.15 -10.93 1.49
CA TYR A 148 8.37 -9.70 1.31
C TYR A 148 9.29 -8.49 1.31
N ILE A 149 9.12 -7.67 0.28
CA ILE A 149 9.75 -6.36 0.20
C ILE A 149 8.72 -5.28 -0.12
N SER A 150 9.02 -4.05 0.28
CA SER A 150 8.19 -2.89 -0.08
C SER A 150 9.01 -1.60 -0.06
N VAL A 151 8.40 -0.53 -0.54
CA VAL A 151 8.92 0.84 -0.45
C VAL A 151 7.77 1.74 -0.02
N ILE A 152 8.02 2.55 0.99
CA ILE A 152 7.08 3.60 1.42
C ILE A 152 7.61 4.99 1.04
N ARG A 153 6.81 6.01 1.28
CA ARG A 153 7.16 7.41 1.00
C ARG A 153 6.62 8.28 2.12
N GLU A 154 7.24 9.44 2.34
CA GLU A 154 6.74 10.45 3.26
C GLU A 154 5.23 10.67 3.03
N PRO A 155 4.37 10.48 4.06
CA PRO A 155 2.92 10.37 3.89
C PRO A 155 2.28 11.53 3.15
N PHE A 156 2.63 12.78 3.49
CA PHE A 156 2.05 13.95 2.84
C PHE A 156 2.44 14.01 1.36
N SER A 157 3.73 13.85 1.06
CA SER A 157 4.25 13.81 -0.31
C SER A 157 3.61 12.69 -1.14
N ARG A 158 3.33 11.54 -0.53
CA ARG A 158 2.62 10.42 -1.16
C ARG A 158 1.18 10.78 -1.50
N LEU A 159 0.44 11.38 -0.57
CA LEU A 159 -0.94 11.81 -0.79
C LEU A 159 -1.06 12.83 -1.91
N VAL A 160 -0.20 13.86 -1.90
CA VAL A 160 -0.17 14.88 -2.95
C VAL A 160 0.16 14.24 -4.30
N SER A 161 1.13 13.33 -4.35
CA SER A 161 1.46 12.61 -5.59
C SER A 161 0.28 11.76 -6.11
N GLY A 162 -0.48 11.14 -5.21
CA GLY A 162 -1.70 10.39 -5.54
C GLY A 162 -2.84 11.27 -6.03
N TYR A 163 -3.06 12.42 -5.38
CA TYR A 163 -4.08 13.41 -5.75
C TYR A 163 -3.92 13.89 -7.20
N TYR A 164 -2.73 14.38 -7.54
CA TYR A 164 -2.44 14.87 -8.89
C TYR A 164 -2.35 13.72 -9.91
N TYR A 165 -1.97 12.52 -9.50
CA TYR A 165 -1.96 11.36 -10.39
C TYR A 165 -3.38 10.96 -10.83
N ARG A 166 -4.35 10.94 -9.90
CA ARG A 166 -5.75 10.66 -10.25
C ARG A 166 -6.34 11.69 -11.21
N ARG A 167 -5.81 12.92 -11.23
CA ARG A 167 -6.26 14.03 -12.06
C ARG A 167 -5.57 14.06 -13.43
N HIS A 168 -4.25 13.92 -13.46
CA HIS A 168 -3.44 14.16 -14.67
C HIS A 168 -2.92 12.89 -15.35
N ARG A 169 -3.19 11.68 -14.83
CA ARG A 169 -2.82 10.46 -15.58
C ARG A 169 -3.60 10.35 -16.88
N ASP A 170 -2.97 9.72 -17.86
CA ASP A 170 -3.53 9.47 -19.19
C ASP A 170 -4.95 8.90 -19.10
N LYS A 171 -5.83 9.42 -19.95
CA LYS A 171 -7.26 9.11 -19.98
C LYS A 171 -7.54 7.78 -20.66
N THR A 172 -6.61 7.29 -21.48
CA THR A 172 -6.70 6.00 -22.21
C THR A 172 -6.75 4.80 -21.26
N ASP A 173 -6.06 4.88 -20.11
CA ASP A 173 -5.96 3.82 -19.10
C ASP A 173 -6.96 3.96 -17.93
N LEU A 174 -8.11 4.61 -18.13
CA LEU A 174 -9.13 4.76 -17.07
C LEU A 174 -10.12 3.60 -17.06
N THR A 175 -10.41 3.09 -15.87
CA THR A 175 -11.60 2.23 -15.66
C THR A 175 -12.87 3.06 -15.80
N ASP A 176 -14.01 2.43 -16.11
CA ASP A 176 -15.27 3.16 -16.27
C ASP A 176 -15.72 3.87 -14.99
N LYS A 177 -15.41 3.30 -13.81
CA LYS A 177 -15.62 3.96 -12.52
C LYS A 177 -14.78 5.24 -12.38
N GLU A 178 -13.56 5.24 -12.89
CA GLU A 178 -12.69 6.43 -12.86
C GLU A 178 -13.12 7.45 -13.89
N LYS A 179 -13.63 7.03 -15.05
CA LYS A 179 -14.27 7.93 -16.02
C LYS A 179 -15.51 8.59 -15.40
N GLN A 180 -16.36 7.81 -14.73
CA GLN A 180 -17.54 8.29 -14.03
C GLN A 180 -17.18 9.23 -12.87
N TRP A 181 -16.22 8.86 -12.02
CA TRP A 181 -15.75 9.76 -10.96
C TRP A 181 -15.14 11.03 -11.53
N ARG A 182 -14.40 10.94 -12.64
CA ARG A 182 -13.87 12.14 -13.33
C ARG A 182 -14.98 12.99 -13.95
N SER A 183 -16.07 12.39 -14.44
CA SER A 183 -17.18 13.15 -15.02
C SER A 183 -18.05 13.84 -13.97
N THR A 184 -18.04 13.39 -12.72
CA THR A 184 -18.67 14.11 -11.59
C THR A 184 -17.82 15.28 -11.09
N LEU A 185 -16.55 15.34 -11.47
CA LEU A 185 -15.71 16.53 -11.32
C LEU A 185 -15.98 17.43 -12.53
N THR A 186 -16.98 18.31 -12.44
CA THR A 186 -17.24 19.36 -13.45
C THR A 186 -15.94 20.07 -13.82
N ASP A 187 -15.69 20.26 -15.13
CA ASP A 187 -14.46 20.77 -15.75
C ASP A 187 -13.16 20.26 -15.10
N LEU A 188 -12.60 19.18 -15.65
CA LEU A 188 -11.25 18.64 -15.42
C LEU A 188 -10.41 19.39 -14.35
N SER A 189 -10.65 19.07 -13.09
CA SER A 189 -9.63 18.99 -12.04
C SER A 189 -8.55 20.10 -11.95
N ASN A 190 -8.92 21.38 -11.99
CA ASN A 190 -8.01 22.48 -11.62
C ASN A 190 -7.96 22.73 -10.10
N GLU A 191 -8.78 22.01 -9.33
CA GLU A 191 -8.72 22.08 -7.88
C GLU A 191 -7.32 21.68 -7.40
N THR A 192 -6.65 22.59 -6.69
CA THR A 192 -5.36 22.30 -6.07
C THR A 192 -5.56 21.45 -4.81
N TYR A 193 -4.49 20.79 -4.35
CA TYR A 193 -4.55 20.05 -3.10
C TYR A 193 -4.92 20.95 -1.91
N ASP A 194 -4.47 22.21 -1.88
CA ASP A 194 -4.88 23.20 -0.87
C ASP A 194 -6.39 23.44 -0.90
N GLN A 195 -6.96 23.62 -2.08
CA GLN A 195 -8.41 23.83 -2.22
C GLN A 195 -9.18 22.59 -1.75
N CYS A 196 -8.71 21.38 -2.09
CA CYS A 196 -9.29 20.13 -1.60
C CYS A 196 -9.34 20.07 -0.06
N VAL A 197 -8.20 20.37 0.57
CA VAL A 197 -8.06 20.31 2.03
C VAL A 197 -8.93 21.38 2.69
N ARG A 198 -8.94 22.61 2.16
CA ARG A 198 -9.79 23.72 2.64
C ARG A 198 -11.28 23.40 2.52
N LEU A 199 -11.69 22.71 1.44
CA LEU A 199 -13.06 22.24 1.25
C LEU A 199 -13.37 20.95 2.02
N ASN A 200 -12.41 20.42 2.79
CA ASN A 200 -12.52 19.21 3.59
C ASN A 200 -13.05 17.99 2.80
N ARG A 201 -12.62 17.84 1.54
CA ARG A 201 -13.07 16.69 0.72
C ARG A 201 -12.46 15.39 1.24
N SER A 202 -13.28 14.34 1.28
CA SER A 202 -12.88 13.03 1.81
C SER A 202 -11.67 12.41 1.10
N GLU A 203 -11.42 12.71 -0.17
CA GLU A 203 -10.27 12.17 -0.91
C GLU A 203 -8.91 12.71 -0.44
N CYS A 204 -8.88 13.88 0.22
CA CYS A 204 -7.65 14.50 0.73
C CYS A 204 -7.61 14.50 2.26
N THR A 205 -8.74 14.69 2.95
CA THR A 205 -8.77 14.80 4.42
C THR A 205 -9.40 13.59 5.13
N GLY A 206 -10.01 12.66 4.38
CA GLY A 206 -10.74 11.53 4.96
C GLY A 206 -9.85 10.54 5.70
N LYS A 207 -10.42 9.89 6.73
CA LYS A 207 -9.73 8.91 7.58
C LYS A 207 -9.07 7.77 6.78
N PHE A 208 -9.76 7.25 5.76
CA PHE A 208 -9.20 6.19 4.90
C PHE A 208 -7.96 6.64 4.11
N THR A 209 -7.96 7.89 3.65
CA THR A 209 -6.80 8.48 2.95
C THR A 209 -5.62 8.60 3.92
N ALA A 210 -5.87 9.11 5.12
CA ALA A 210 -4.86 9.36 6.14
C ALA A 210 -4.23 8.09 6.76
N MET A 211 -4.91 6.94 6.65
CA MET A 211 -4.43 5.65 7.18
C MET A 211 -3.96 4.68 6.08
N SER A 212 -3.88 5.13 4.84
CA SER A 212 -3.71 4.21 3.70
C SER A 212 -2.35 3.52 3.68
N THR A 213 -1.30 4.10 4.27
CA THR A 213 0.00 3.42 4.43
C THR A 213 -0.11 2.33 5.48
N ILE A 214 -0.55 2.66 6.70
CA ILE A 214 -0.72 1.67 7.78
C ILE A 214 -1.61 0.52 7.35
N ALA A 215 -2.77 0.80 6.75
CA ALA A 215 -3.73 -0.24 6.35
C ALA A 215 -3.10 -1.23 5.35
N HIS A 216 -2.25 -0.73 4.43
CA HIS A 216 -1.54 -1.56 3.47
C HIS A 216 -0.62 -2.60 4.12
N PHE A 217 0.08 -2.23 5.19
CA PHE A 217 0.99 -3.12 5.92
C PHE A 217 0.32 -3.88 7.06
N CYS A 218 -0.78 -3.35 7.61
CA CYS A 218 -1.60 -4.04 8.62
C CYS A 218 -2.28 -5.27 8.03
N GLY A 219 -2.77 -5.17 6.79
CA GLY A 219 -3.40 -6.27 6.06
C GLY A 219 -4.91 -6.13 5.93
N SER A 220 -5.58 -7.24 5.66
CA SER A 220 -7.01 -7.27 5.34
C SER A 220 -7.92 -7.54 6.54
N ASN A 221 -7.40 -7.51 7.76
CA ASN A 221 -8.24 -7.59 8.95
C ASN A 221 -9.15 -6.35 9.05
N PRO A 222 -10.45 -6.47 9.37
CA PRO A 222 -11.35 -5.32 9.52
C PRO A 222 -10.83 -4.22 10.45
N LYS A 223 -10.14 -4.60 11.53
CA LYS A 223 -9.53 -3.66 12.49
C LYS A 223 -8.47 -2.75 11.86
N CYS A 224 -7.84 -3.17 10.76
CA CYS A 224 -6.90 -2.34 10.01
C CYS A 224 -7.51 -1.05 9.44
N SER A 225 -8.85 -1.01 9.31
CA SER A 225 -9.58 0.14 8.77
C SER A 225 -10.42 0.88 9.82
N THR A 226 -10.77 0.23 10.93
CA THR A 226 -11.64 0.81 11.96
C THR A 226 -10.86 1.34 13.17
N ASN A 227 -9.75 0.69 13.56
CA ASN A 227 -8.98 1.01 14.75
C ASN A 227 -7.54 1.41 14.39
N VAL A 228 -7.25 2.72 14.45
CA VAL A 228 -5.95 3.30 14.06
C VAL A 228 -4.80 2.77 14.90
N THR A 229 -4.95 2.77 16.23
CA THR A 229 -3.89 2.38 17.16
C THR A 229 -3.53 0.92 16.99
N TRP A 230 -4.54 0.05 16.91
CA TRP A 230 -4.32 -1.38 16.64
C TRP A 230 -3.69 -1.60 15.27
N ALA A 231 -4.17 -0.90 14.24
CA ALA A 231 -3.64 -1.03 12.88
C ALA A 231 -2.17 -0.61 12.78
N LEU A 232 -1.78 0.49 13.44
CA LEU A 232 -0.40 0.96 13.51
C LEU A 232 0.52 -0.08 14.15
N GLN A 233 0.12 -0.63 15.30
CA GLN A 233 0.91 -1.65 15.99
C GLN A 233 1.01 -2.93 15.17
N LYS A 234 -0.11 -3.38 14.57
CA LYS A 234 -0.10 -4.56 13.71
C LYS A 234 0.75 -4.36 12.45
N ALA A 235 0.71 -3.20 11.83
CA ALA A 235 1.55 -2.86 10.68
C ALA A 235 3.04 -2.88 11.04
N LYS A 236 3.43 -2.26 12.16
CA LYS A 236 4.81 -2.32 12.68
C LYS A 236 5.23 -3.77 12.95
N TRP A 237 4.38 -4.54 13.61
CA TRP A 237 4.62 -5.95 13.90
C TRP A 237 4.82 -6.75 12.62
N ASN A 238 3.95 -6.60 11.61
CA ASN A 238 4.08 -7.30 10.32
C ASN A 238 5.40 -6.94 9.62
N VAL A 239 5.81 -5.66 9.63
CA VAL A 239 7.11 -5.22 9.07
C VAL A 239 8.30 -5.89 9.76
N VAL A 240 8.24 -6.10 11.07
CA VAL A 240 9.32 -6.79 11.80
C VAL A 240 9.35 -8.28 11.47
N HIS A 241 8.18 -8.91 11.36
CA HIS A 241 8.09 -10.38 11.33
C HIS A 241 8.15 -10.97 9.92
N TYR A 242 7.65 -10.24 8.91
CA TYR A 242 7.47 -10.78 7.56
C TYR A 242 8.24 -10.06 6.47
N PHE A 243 8.52 -8.76 6.64
CA PHE A 243 9.22 -7.99 5.60
C PHE A 243 10.73 -8.09 5.78
N ASP A 244 11.39 -8.65 4.77
CA ASP A 244 12.85 -8.75 4.72
C ASP A 244 13.48 -7.35 4.60
N VAL A 245 12.93 -6.49 3.73
CA VAL A 245 13.31 -5.06 3.65
C VAL A 245 12.12 -4.18 3.24
N VAL A 246 11.96 -3.05 3.94
CA VAL A 246 11.06 -1.98 3.54
C VAL A 246 11.87 -0.69 3.39
N GLY A 247 12.03 -0.22 2.15
CA GLY A 247 12.77 1.00 1.85
C GLY A 247 11.91 2.26 1.94
N ILE A 248 12.57 3.41 1.74
CA ILE A 248 11.91 4.70 1.59
C ILE A 248 12.18 5.30 0.21
N MET A 249 11.19 5.99 -0.35
CA MET A 249 11.29 6.59 -1.68
C MET A 249 12.30 7.74 -1.71
N GLU A 250 12.46 8.45 -0.59
CA GLU A 250 13.42 9.56 -0.45
C GLU A 250 14.89 9.10 -0.58
N ASP A 251 15.17 7.81 -0.37
CA ASP A 251 16.48 7.19 -0.52
C ASP A 251 16.39 5.87 -1.30
N TYR A 252 15.78 5.97 -2.48
CA TYR A 252 15.52 4.81 -3.33
C TYR A 252 16.80 4.14 -3.83
N THR A 253 17.89 4.90 -4.03
CA THR A 253 19.21 4.35 -4.37
C THR A 253 19.65 3.32 -3.34
N SER A 254 19.62 3.69 -2.06
CA SER A 254 20.00 2.78 -0.98
C SER A 254 19.06 1.57 -0.89
N PHE A 255 17.77 1.76 -1.19
CA PHE A 255 16.83 0.63 -1.21
C PHE A 255 17.20 -0.38 -2.29
N VAL A 256 17.51 0.08 -3.52
CA VAL A 256 17.94 -0.79 -4.62
C VAL A 256 19.23 -1.52 -4.25
N GLU A 257 20.19 -0.84 -3.62
CA GLU A 257 21.45 -1.43 -3.16
C GLU A 257 21.23 -2.57 -2.17
N VAL A 258 20.43 -2.32 -1.13
CA VAL A 258 20.10 -3.35 -0.13
C VAL A 258 19.32 -4.50 -0.77
N ALA A 259 18.36 -4.20 -1.65
CA ALA A 259 17.55 -5.24 -2.30
C ALA A 259 18.38 -6.11 -3.27
N GLU A 260 19.29 -5.53 -4.05
CA GLU A 260 20.22 -6.26 -4.92
C GLU A 260 21.11 -7.23 -4.12
N CYS A 261 21.66 -6.73 -3.02
CA CYS A 261 22.52 -7.45 -2.12
C CYS A 261 21.80 -8.61 -1.39
N MET A 262 20.54 -8.41 -0.99
CA MET A 262 19.72 -9.44 -0.34
C MET A 262 19.12 -10.46 -1.32
N PHE A 263 18.83 -10.06 -2.56
CA PHE A 263 18.15 -10.89 -3.56
C PHE A 263 18.89 -10.90 -4.91
N PRO A 264 20.16 -11.32 -4.97
CA PRO A 264 20.97 -11.21 -6.18
C PRO A 264 20.40 -12.03 -7.35
N SER A 265 19.73 -13.16 -7.10
CA SER A 265 19.10 -13.96 -8.16
C SER A 265 18.03 -13.21 -8.95
N LEU A 266 17.41 -12.18 -8.37
CA LEU A 266 16.34 -11.39 -8.98
C LEU A 266 16.77 -9.97 -9.35
N LEU A 267 17.77 -9.44 -8.66
CA LEU A 267 18.13 -8.02 -8.69
C LEU A 267 19.60 -7.76 -9.00
N ASN A 268 20.39 -8.76 -9.40
CA ASN A 268 21.78 -8.54 -9.83
C ASN A 268 21.87 -7.47 -10.94
N GLY A 269 22.76 -6.50 -10.75
CA GLY A 269 22.96 -5.35 -11.64
C GLY A 269 21.92 -4.24 -11.48
N ALA A 270 20.93 -4.36 -10.59
CA ALA A 270 19.85 -3.39 -10.45
C ALA A 270 20.34 -1.99 -10.07
N ARG A 271 21.36 -1.86 -9.21
CA ARG A 271 21.94 -0.56 -8.83
C ARG A 271 22.53 0.17 -10.04
N GLN A 272 23.27 -0.53 -10.89
CA GLN A 272 23.87 0.08 -12.08
C GLN A 272 22.78 0.51 -13.07
N LYS A 273 21.81 -0.38 -13.34
CA LYS A 273 20.66 -0.10 -14.21
C LYS A 273 19.82 1.07 -13.67
N TYR A 274 19.65 1.16 -12.35
CA TYR A 274 18.93 2.26 -11.71
C TYR A 274 19.63 3.62 -11.89
N ARG A 275 20.96 3.68 -11.74
CA ARG A 275 21.73 4.90 -12.04
C ARG A 275 21.54 5.38 -13.48
N GLY A 276 21.44 4.44 -14.43
CA GLY A 276 21.09 4.74 -15.83
C GLY A 276 19.67 5.29 -15.96
N LEU A 277 18.68 4.63 -15.37
CA LEU A 277 17.28 5.05 -15.39
C LEU A 277 17.06 6.43 -14.77
N GLN A 278 17.75 6.76 -13.68
CA GLN A 278 17.64 8.07 -13.03
C GLN A 278 17.87 9.21 -14.02
N LYS A 279 18.81 9.05 -14.97
CA LYS A 279 19.08 10.02 -16.04
C LYS A 279 17.95 10.14 -17.06
N GLN A 280 17.03 9.16 -17.12
CA GLN A 280 15.93 9.06 -18.10
C GLN A 280 14.51 9.23 -17.48
N THR A 281 14.39 9.45 -16.16
CA THR A 281 13.13 9.29 -15.39
C THR A 281 12.10 10.45 -15.48
N ALA A 282 11.97 11.14 -16.60
CA ALA A 282 10.93 12.16 -16.78
C ALA A 282 9.50 11.57 -16.78
N ASN A 283 9.32 10.39 -17.39
CA ASN A 283 8.00 9.85 -17.76
C ASN A 283 7.24 9.12 -16.64
N MET A 284 7.89 8.83 -15.50
CA MET A 284 7.27 8.11 -14.38
C MET A 284 6.80 9.04 -13.24
N LYS A 285 7.09 10.34 -13.35
CA LYS A 285 6.69 11.34 -12.36
C LYS A 285 5.24 11.78 -12.61
N THR A 286 4.52 12.11 -11.55
CA THR A 286 3.19 12.72 -11.66
C THR A 286 3.34 14.11 -12.30
N GLN A 287 2.66 14.33 -13.42
CA GLN A 287 2.62 15.62 -14.12
C GLN A 287 1.65 16.60 -13.44
N GLY A 288 1.82 17.91 -13.70
CA GLY A 288 0.89 18.95 -13.23
C GLY A 288 0.84 19.15 -11.71
N LYS A 289 1.85 18.69 -10.97
CA LYS A 289 1.87 18.82 -9.51
C LYS A 289 2.12 20.27 -9.10
N VAL A 290 1.14 20.87 -8.44
CA VAL A 290 1.33 22.11 -7.66
C VAL A 290 1.76 21.72 -6.25
N TYR A 291 2.77 22.40 -5.71
CA TYR A 291 3.21 22.17 -4.33
C TYR A 291 2.24 22.85 -3.36
N PRO A 292 1.72 22.11 -2.36
CA PRO A 292 0.80 22.70 -1.41
C PRO A 292 1.47 23.75 -0.51
N SER A 293 0.66 24.66 0.03
CA SER A 293 1.10 25.66 1.02
C SER A 293 1.63 25.00 2.31
N ASN A 294 2.46 25.76 3.04
CA ASN A 294 2.92 25.35 4.37
C ASN A 294 1.76 25.15 5.35
N GLU A 295 0.68 25.92 5.22
CA GLU A 295 -0.49 25.76 6.07
C GLU A 295 -1.21 24.44 5.80
N THR A 296 -1.48 24.11 4.54
CA THR A 296 -2.04 22.80 4.17
C THR A 296 -1.15 21.64 4.62
N ARG A 297 0.18 21.80 4.50
CA ARG A 297 1.12 20.81 5.01
C ARG A 297 0.95 20.61 6.52
N ARG A 298 0.92 21.70 7.30
CA ARG A 298 0.75 21.65 8.76
C ARG A 298 -0.54 20.93 9.16
N LEU A 299 -1.68 21.35 8.59
CA LEU A 299 -2.99 20.76 8.86
C LEU A 299 -3.02 19.26 8.54
N MET A 300 -2.40 18.85 7.44
CA MET A 300 -2.36 17.45 7.06
C MET A 300 -1.34 16.65 7.87
N THR A 301 -0.22 17.22 8.29
CA THR A 301 0.76 16.54 9.15
C THR A 301 0.12 16.02 10.43
N GLU A 302 -0.73 16.81 11.08
CA GLU A 302 -1.48 16.38 12.26
C GLU A 302 -2.43 15.21 11.97
N LYS A 303 -3.20 15.29 10.88
CA LYS A 303 -4.10 14.20 10.45
C LYS A 303 -3.34 12.93 10.07
N LEU A 304 -2.10 13.07 9.61
CA LEU A 304 -1.25 11.98 9.16
C LEU A 304 -0.33 11.46 10.26
N GLN A 305 -0.47 11.91 11.51
CA GLN A 305 0.40 11.50 12.60
C GLN A 305 0.62 9.99 12.70
N PRO A 306 -0.40 9.12 12.59
CA PRO A 306 -0.19 7.68 12.60
C PRO A 306 0.69 7.19 11.43
N ASP A 307 0.42 7.65 10.21
CA ASP A 307 1.20 7.30 9.02
C ASP A 307 2.64 7.84 9.11
N ASN A 308 2.84 9.01 9.74
CA ASN A 308 4.16 9.58 10.04
C ASN A 308 4.93 8.73 11.06
N ASP A 309 4.26 8.27 12.12
CA ASP A 309 4.85 7.38 13.12
C ASP A 309 5.28 6.04 12.50
N PHE A 310 4.48 5.51 11.58
CA PHE A 310 4.83 4.32 10.81
C PHE A 310 6.01 4.59 9.86
N TYR A 311 6.00 5.72 9.15
CA TYR A 311 7.09 6.12 8.26
C TYR A 311 8.43 6.25 9.00
N ASN A 312 8.45 6.94 10.13
CA ASN A 312 9.66 7.14 10.93
C ASN A 312 10.19 5.82 11.49
N PHE A 313 9.30 4.93 11.93
CA PHE A 313 9.66 3.57 12.34
C PHE A 313 10.34 2.79 11.20
N VAL A 314 9.74 2.77 10.00
CA VAL A 314 10.31 2.08 8.84
C VAL A 314 11.63 2.72 8.41
N LYS A 315 11.72 4.05 8.38
CA LYS A 315 12.93 4.80 8.04
C LYS A 315 14.09 4.44 8.97
N TYR A 316 13.86 4.47 10.28
CA TYR A 316 14.86 4.07 11.26
C TYR A 316 15.32 2.61 11.03
N ARG A 317 14.36 1.69 10.92
CA ARG A 317 14.63 0.28 10.67
C ARG A 317 15.42 0.05 9.38
N PHE A 318 15.07 0.75 8.29
CA PHE A 318 15.73 0.64 7.00
C PHE A 318 17.20 1.06 7.06
N TYR A 319 17.50 2.17 7.72
CA TYR A 319 18.89 2.63 7.86
C TYR A 319 19.73 1.72 8.76
N GLU A 320 19.13 1.15 9.80
CA GLU A 320 19.77 0.12 10.63
C GLU A 320 20.07 -1.16 9.83
N GLN A 321 19.16 -1.56 8.94
CA GLN A 321 19.40 -2.67 8.02
C GLN A 321 20.50 -2.34 7.01
N LYS A 322 20.44 -1.16 6.37
CA LYS A 322 21.45 -0.72 5.39
C LYS A 322 22.86 -0.81 5.96
N ARG A 323 23.07 -0.38 7.20
CA ARG A 323 24.36 -0.45 7.89
C ARG A 323 24.90 -1.87 8.07
N LYS A 324 24.01 -2.88 8.11
CA LYS A 324 24.34 -4.28 8.38
C LYS A 324 24.38 -5.14 7.11
N SER A 325 23.54 -4.82 6.13
CA SER A 325 23.18 -5.76 5.07
C SER A 325 24.17 -5.85 3.92
N CYS A 326 25.14 -4.93 3.78
CA CYS A 326 26.10 -4.95 2.65
C CYS A 326 27.48 -4.38 3.02
N SER A 327 27.92 -4.57 4.26
CA SER A 327 29.30 -4.28 4.67
C SER A 327 30.24 -5.36 4.11
N GLY A 328 30.60 -5.20 2.85
CA GLY A 328 31.67 -5.91 2.16
C GLY A 328 32.75 -4.92 1.75
#